data_AF-X0UG06-F1
#
_entry.id   AF-X0UG06-F1
#
_cell.length_a   1.000
_cell.length_b   1.000
_cell.length_c   1.000
_cell.angle_alpha   90.00
_cell.angle_beta   90.00
_cell.angle_gamma   90.00
#
_symmetry.space_group_name_H-M   'P 1'
#
loop_
_entity.id
_entity.type
_entity.pdbx_description
1 polymer ?
#
loop_
_entity_poly.entity_id
_entity_poly.type
_entity_poly.pdbx_seq_one_letter_code
_entity_poly.pdbx_strand_id
1 'polypeptide(L)'
;SVELGEQIARGDEGLINARSVVMIQCVGCRNEDRNYCSRVCCGHSVKNALKLKEINPEMDIYIIFRDMRTYGLMEDYYREASNKDVKFIRYELDDKPQVEAIEEEGGPVLRVTVPDPILGQKLAIDADYLALAAAVIPPAANREISQLFKVSLGPDDFFKEAHVKLRPVDFAADGVFLCGTAHYPKHIPEAINQAYGAAGRALTLLSHDIVTVS
;
A
#
# COMPACT_ATOMS: atom_id res chain seq x y z
N SER A 1 -4.40 2.72 -6.13
CA SER A 1 -5.16 1.60 -5.52
C SER A 1 -6.34 2.05 -4.65
N VAL A 2 -6.18 3.09 -3.81
CA VAL A 2 -7.31 3.68 -3.05
C VAL A 2 -8.35 4.27 -3.99
N GLU A 3 -7.91 5.07 -4.95
CA GLU A 3 -8.76 5.65 -6.00
C GLU A 3 -9.56 4.60 -6.78
N LEU A 4 -8.92 3.50 -7.20
CA LEU A 4 -9.63 2.37 -7.82
C LEU A 4 -10.75 1.83 -6.90
N GLY A 5 -10.47 1.71 -5.60
CA GLY A 5 -11.48 1.30 -4.63
C GLY A 5 -12.64 2.30 -4.50
N GLU A 6 -12.37 3.60 -4.60
CA GLU A 6 -13.40 4.64 -4.62
C GLU A 6 -14.25 4.59 -5.89
N GLN A 7 -13.64 4.39 -7.06
CA GLN A 7 -14.35 4.23 -8.33
C GLN A 7 -15.26 3.00 -8.31
N ILE A 8 -14.77 1.86 -7.79
CA ILE A 8 -15.59 0.66 -7.56
C ILE A 8 -16.77 0.98 -6.63
N ALA A 9 -16.53 1.67 -5.52
CA ALA A 9 -17.57 2.00 -4.56
C ALA A 9 -18.63 2.97 -5.12
N ARG A 10 -18.24 3.87 -6.02
CA ARG A 10 -19.15 4.79 -6.73
C ARG A 10 -19.92 4.10 -7.85
N GLY A 11 -19.53 2.90 -8.24
CA GLY A 11 -20.13 2.20 -9.39
C GLY A 11 -19.82 2.90 -10.71
N ASP A 12 -18.57 3.34 -10.90
CA ASP A 12 -18.12 3.95 -12.15
C ASP A 12 -18.43 3.04 -13.35
N GLU A 13 -19.30 3.51 -14.26
CA GLU A 13 -19.82 2.70 -15.36
C GLU A 13 -18.72 2.25 -16.32
N GLY A 14 -17.69 3.07 -16.53
CA GLY A 14 -16.56 2.72 -17.39
C GLY A 14 -15.76 1.56 -16.80
N LEU A 15 -15.49 1.64 -15.49
CA LEU A 15 -14.70 0.63 -14.79
C LEU A 15 -15.43 -0.71 -14.67
N ILE A 16 -16.71 -0.71 -14.30
CA ILE A 16 -17.44 -1.97 -14.07
C ILE A 16 -17.70 -2.74 -15.38
N ASN A 17 -17.79 -2.02 -16.51
CA ASN A 17 -17.97 -2.61 -17.84
C ASN A 17 -16.65 -2.81 -18.60
N ALA A 18 -15.51 -2.46 -17.99
CA ALA A 18 -14.20 -2.70 -18.57
C ALA A 18 -13.97 -4.20 -18.82
N ARG A 19 -13.24 -4.50 -19.88
CA ARG A 19 -12.82 -5.88 -20.20
C ARG A 19 -11.59 -6.26 -19.39
N SER A 20 -10.63 -5.34 -19.24
CA SER A 20 -9.38 -5.62 -18.53
C SER A 20 -8.96 -4.56 -17.51
N VAL A 21 -8.43 -5.02 -16.38
CA VAL A 21 -7.86 -4.17 -15.32
C VAL A 21 -6.48 -4.69 -14.94
N VAL A 22 -5.46 -3.83 -15.06
CA VAL A 22 -4.09 -4.14 -14.64
C VAL A 22 -3.74 -3.34 -13.38
N MET A 23 -3.17 -4.02 -12.38
CA MET A 23 -2.72 -3.41 -11.13
C MET A 23 -1.23 -3.65 -10.92
N ILE A 24 -0.42 -2.58 -10.96
CA ILE A 24 1.03 -2.66 -10.77
C ILE A 24 1.37 -2.40 -9.30
N GLN A 25 2.02 -3.37 -8.66
CA GLN A 25 2.46 -3.27 -7.27
C GLN A 25 3.81 -2.54 -7.14
N CYS A 26 4.12 -2.13 -5.91
CA CYS A 26 5.39 -1.52 -5.53
C CYS A 26 5.76 -0.24 -6.32
N VAL A 27 4.76 0.52 -6.80
CA VAL A 27 5.02 1.77 -7.53
C VAL A 27 5.53 2.82 -6.54
N GLY A 28 6.80 3.22 -6.70
CA GLY A 28 7.45 4.25 -5.88
C GLY A 28 7.94 3.80 -4.50
N CYS A 29 7.95 2.49 -4.19
CA CYS A 29 8.53 1.93 -2.96
C CYS A 29 9.30 0.62 -3.22
N ARG A 30 10.09 0.15 -2.26
CA ARG A 30 11.01 -0.99 -2.39
C ARG A 30 12.04 -0.79 -3.51
N ASN A 31 12.51 0.43 -3.64
CA ASN A 31 13.57 0.86 -4.55
C ASN A 31 14.65 1.62 -3.75
N GLU A 32 15.69 2.10 -4.43
CA GLU A 32 16.80 2.80 -3.79
C GLU A 32 16.37 4.10 -3.09
N ASP A 33 15.43 4.85 -3.69
CA ASP A 33 14.92 6.10 -3.12
C ASP A 33 14.04 5.90 -1.87
N ARG A 34 13.25 4.81 -1.85
CA ARG A 34 12.29 4.49 -0.79
C ARG A 34 12.36 3.00 -0.48
N ASN A 35 13.32 2.64 0.35
CA ASN A 35 13.60 1.24 0.69
C ASN A 35 12.70 0.69 1.81
N TYR A 36 11.40 0.92 1.70
CA TYR A 36 10.39 0.34 2.57
C TYR A 36 9.22 -0.20 1.75
N CYS A 37 8.42 -1.07 2.37
CA CYS A 37 7.17 -1.55 1.81
C CYS A 37 6.01 -0.71 2.34
N SER A 38 5.08 -0.33 1.47
CA SER A 38 3.87 0.41 1.89
C SER A 38 2.84 -0.46 2.62
N ARG A 39 3.08 -1.79 2.73
CA ARG A 39 2.31 -2.83 3.46
C ARG A 39 0.86 -3.05 3.04
N VAL A 40 0.14 -2.01 2.62
CA VAL A 40 -1.29 -2.05 2.31
C VAL A 40 -1.61 -2.34 0.84
N CYS A 41 -0.65 -2.13 -0.06
CA CYS A 41 -0.84 -2.18 -1.51
C CYS A 41 -1.30 -3.56 -2.02
N CYS A 42 -0.64 -4.65 -1.62
CA CYS A 42 -1.00 -6.01 -2.03
C CYS A 42 -2.44 -6.36 -1.61
N GLY A 43 -2.76 -6.17 -0.32
CA GLY A 43 -4.09 -6.47 0.22
C GLY A 43 -5.20 -5.63 -0.43
N HIS A 44 -4.96 -4.32 -0.66
CA HIS A 44 -5.93 -3.48 -1.37
C HIS A 44 -6.17 -3.95 -2.81
N SER A 45 -5.14 -4.40 -3.51
CA SER A 45 -5.26 -4.87 -4.90
C SER A 45 -6.05 -6.18 -4.97
N VAL A 46 -5.80 -7.12 -4.05
CA VAL A 46 -6.59 -8.36 -3.92
C VAL A 46 -8.05 -8.05 -3.57
N LYS A 47 -8.30 -7.16 -2.60
CA LYS A 47 -9.65 -6.73 -2.23
C LYS A 47 -10.40 -6.15 -3.43
N ASN A 48 -9.76 -5.26 -4.20
CA ASN A 48 -10.37 -4.64 -5.37
C ASN A 48 -10.60 -5.67 -6.49
N ALA A 49 -9.67 -6.59 -6.72
CA ALA A 49 -9.82 -7.67 -7.70
C ALA A 49 -11.02 -8.56 -7.39
N LEU A 50 -11.15 -9.01 -6.15
CA LEU A 50 -12.30 -9.80 -5.71
C LEU A 50 -13.60 -9.05 -5.91
N LYS A 51 -13.64 -7.75 -5.58
CA LYS A 51 -14.84 -6.94 -5.75
C LYS A 51 -15.21 -6.75 -7.22
N LEU A 52 -14.23 -6.54 -8.09
CA LEU A 52 -14.45 -6.46 -9.53
C LEU A 52 -14.95 -7.80 -10.10
N LYS A 53 -14.39 -8.93 -9.67
CA LYS A 53 -14.87 -10.28 -10.05
C LYS A 53 -16.28 -10.59 -9.55
N GLU A 54 -16.71 -10.01 -8.42
CA GLU A 54 -18.11 -10.10 -7.98
C GLU A 54 -19.06 -9.32 -8.90
N ILE A 55 -18.62 -8.17 -9.42
CA ILE A 55 -19.43 -7.29 -10.28
C ILE A 55 -19.46 -7.80 -11.72
N ASN A 56 -18.30 -8.14 -12.25
CA ASN A 56 -18.07 -8.66 -13.60
C ASN A 56 -17.13 -9.88 -13.54
N PRO A 57 -17.68 -11.10 -13.45
CA PRO A 57 -16.89 -12.33 -13.37
C PRO A 57 -15.94 -12.56 -14.55
N GLU A 58 -16.32 -12.07 -15.73
CA GLU A 58 -15.60 -12.24 -16.99
C GLU A 58 -14.46 -11.22 -17.17
N MET A 59 -14.34 -10.22 -16.30
CA MET A 59 -13.29 -9.19 -16.38
C MET A 59 -11.89 -9.81 -16.23
N ASP A 60 -10.98 -9.50 -17.13
CA ASP A 60 -9.59 -9.93 -17.04
C ASP A 60 -8.81 -9.04 -16.07
N ILE A 61 -8.39 -9.61 -14.94
CA ILE A 61 -7.68 -8.87 -13.90
C ILE A 61 -6.26 -9.41 -13.76
N TYR A 62 -5.29 -8.50 -13.87
CA TYR A 62 -3.87 -8.80 -13.74
C TYR A 62 -3.27 -8.02 -12.58
N ILE A 63 -2.61 -8.71 -11.65
CA ILE A 63 -1.82 -8.10 -10.57
C ILE A 63 -0.34 -8.37 -10.86
N ILE A 64 0.39 -7.32 -11.22
CA ILE A 64 1.82 -7.38 -11.52
C ILE A 64 2.61 -7.07 -10.25
N PHE A 65 3.39 -8.01 -9.75
CA PHE A 65 3.99 -7.95 -8.41
C PHE A 65 5.42 -8.49 -8.33
N ARG A 66 6.14 -8.14 -7.27
CA ARG A 66 7.43 -8.79 -6.91
C ARG A 66 7.22 -9.90 -5.90
N ASP A 67 6.65 -9.53 -4.76
CA ASP A 67 6.22 -10.44 -3.70
C ASP A 67 4.80 -10.06 -3.27
N MET A 68 3.91 -11.05 -3.16
CA MET A 68 2.60 -10.84 -2.56
C MET A 68 2.75 -10.82 -1.04
N ARG A 69 2.42 -9.68 -0.42
CA ARG A 69 2.50 -9.47 1.04
C ARG A 69 1.11 -9.44 1.65
N THR A 70 0.43 -10.57 1.61
CA THR A 70 -0.91 -10.82 2.16
C THR A 70 -0.82 -11.63 3.46
N TYR A 71 -0.09 -11.10 4.45
CA TYR A 71 0.19 -11.84 5.69
C TYR A 71 -1.05 -12.07 6.57
N GLY A 72 -0.99 -13.15 7.34
CA GLY A 72 -2.08 -13.57 8.24
C GLY A 72 -3.30 -14.03 7.46
N LEU A 73 -4.48 -13.60 7.90
CA LEU A 73 -5.76 -13.98 7.28
C LEU A 73 -5.95 -13.39 5.87
N MET A 74 -5.09 -12.47 5.43
CA MET A 74 -5.14 -11.91 4.08
C MET A 74 -4.75 -12.94 3.00
N GLU A 75 -4.07 -14.02 3.38
CA GLU A 75 -3.66 -15.08 2.46
C GLU A 75 -4.86 -15.84 1.90
N ASP A 76 -5.93 -16.00 2.68
CA ASP A 76 -7.14 -16.68 2.21
C ASP A 76 -7.82 -15.89 1.08
N TYR A 77 -7.83 -14.55 1.16
CA TYR A 77 -8.34 -13.69 0.09
C TYR A 77 -7.43 -13.73 -1.15
N TYR A 78 -6.12 -13.86 -0.98
CA TYR A 78 -5.20 -14.04 -2.11
C TYR A 78 -5.50 -15.36 -2.84
N ARG A 79 -5.69 -16.46 -2.09
CA ARG A 79 -6.11 -17.75 -2.65
C ARG A 79 -7.48 -17.67 -3.33
N GLU A 80 -8.44 -17.00 -2.71
CA GLU A 80 -9.76 -16.77 -3.31
C GLU A 80 -9.65 -16.03 -4.63
N ALA A 81 -8.86 -14.95 -4.69
CA ALA A 81 -8.65 -14.18 -5.92
C ALA A 81 -8.04 -15.05 -7.02
N SER A 82 -7.03 -15.86 -6.69
CA SER A 82 -6.44 -16.82 -7.63
C SER A 82 -7.47 -17.85 -8.13
N ASN A 83 -8.38 -18.32 -7.27
CA ASN A 83 -9.44 -19.25 -7.65
C ASN A 83 -10.52 -18.60 -8.54
N LYS A 84 -10.65 -17.27 -8.50
CA LYS A 84 -11.55 -16.47 -9.35
C LYS A 84 -10.85 -15.95 -10.62
N ASP A 85 -9.79 -16.62 -11.06
CA ASP A 85 -9.09 -16.31 -12.31
C ASP A 85 -8.52 -14.87 -12.36
N VAL A 86 -8.05 -14.37 -11.20
CA VAL A 86 -7.17 -13.20 -11.13
C VAL A 86 -5.75 -13.67 -11.43
N LYS A 87 -5.11 -13.08 -12.45
CA LYS A 87 -3.78 -13.46 -12.91
C LYS A 87 -2.72 -12.70 -12.12
N PHE A 88 -1.79 -13.43 -11.50
CA PHE A 88 -0.69 -12.86 -10.74
C PHE A 88 0.61 -13.03 -11.53
N ILE A 89 1.20 -11.92 -11.98
CA ILE A 89 2.39 -11.94 -12.82
C ILE A 89 3.57 -11.38 -12.03
N ARG A 90 4.58 -12.22 -11.81
CA ARG A 90 5.76 -11.84 -11.05
C ARG A 90 6.78 -11.14 -11.95
N TYR A 91 7.33 -10.03 -11.48
CA TYR A 91 8.47 -9.34 -12.09
C TYR A 91 9.60 -9.16 -11.08
N GLU A 92 10.81 -8.87 -11.56
CA GLU A 92 12.00 -8.63 -10.74
C GLU A 92 12.43 -7.15 -10.79
N LEU A 93 13.21 -6.70 -9.82
CA LEU A 93 13.56 -5.27 -9.72
C LEU A 93 14.32 -4.75 -10.94
N ASP A 94 15.12 -5.60 -11.57
CA ASP A 94 15.98 -5.26 -12.71
C ASP A 94 15.22 -5.26 -14.06
N ASP A 95 14.04 -5.90 -14.12
CA ASP A 95 13.18 -5.93 -15.31
C ASP A 95 11.74 -5.54 -14.91
N LYS A 96 11.56 -4.24 -14.71
CA LYS A 96 10.28 -3.64 -14.29
C LYS A 96 9.26 -3.65 -15.42
N PRO A 97 7.95 -3.73 -15.10
CA PRO A 97 6.92 -3.53 -16.10
C PRO A 97 7.02 -2.14 -16.72
N GLN A 98 6.80 -2.08 -18.02
CA GLN A 98 6.77 -0.85 -18.82
C GLN A 98 5.34 -0.56 -19.24
N VAL A 99 4.96 0.72 -19.26
CA VAL A 99 3.62 1.17 -19.61
C VAL A 99 3.76 2.16 -20.76
N GLU A 100 3.07 1.88 -21.86
CA GLU A 100 3.10 2.71 -23.06
C GLU A 100 1.68 2.98 -23.53
N ALA A 101 1.42 4.22 -23.95
CA ALA A 101 0.20 4.55 -24.68
C ALA A 101 0.47 4.33 -26.17
N ILE A 102 -0.31 3.45 -26.80
CA ILE A 102 -0.20 3.11 -28.22
C ILE A 102 -1.49 3.48 -28.94
N GLU A 103 -1.39 3.74 -30.25
CA GLU A 103 -2.55 3.89 -31.11
C GLU A 103 -2.79 2.60 -31.90
N GLU A 104 -3.98 2.04 -31.78
CA GLU A 104 -4.45 0.93 -32.61
C GLU A 104 -5.70 1.37 -33.40
N GLU A 105 -6.14 0.56 -34.38
CA GLU A 105 -7.28 0.89 -35.27
C GLU A 105 -8.59 1.18 -34.51
N GLY A 106 -8.67 0.85 -33.21
CA GLY A 106 -9.79 1.14 -32.31
C GLY A 106 -9.62 2.33 -31.35
N GLY A 107 -8.49 3.05 -31.40
CA GLY A 107 -8.20 4.19 -30.52
C GLY A 107 -6.98 4.00 -29.62
N PRO A 108 -6.75 4.91 -28.66
CA PRO A 108 -5.61 4.84 -27.75
C PRO A 108 -5.79 3.68 -26.75
N VAL A 109 -4.76 2.84 -26.62
CA VAL A 109 -4.71 1.69 -25.70
C VAL A 109 -3.52 1.84 -24.76
N LEU A 110 -3.69 1.48 -23.49
CA LEU A 110 -2.59 1.37 -22.53
C LEU A 110 -2.04 -0.05 -22.56
N ARG A 111 -0.83 -0.22 -23.09
CA ARG A 111 -0.13 -1.51 -23.13
C ARG A 111 0.85 -1.61 -21.98
N VAL A 112 0.75 -2.69 -21.22
CA VAL A 112 1.67 -3.03 -20.14
C VAL A 112 2.54 -4.21 -20.57
N THR A 113 3.84 -3.96 -20.68
CA THR A 113 4.83 -4.98 -21.03
C THR A 113 5.53 -5.47 -19.76
N VAL A 114 5.45 -6.76 -19.48
CA VAL A 114 6.02 -7.37 -18.26
C VAL A 114 6.75 -8.68 -18.59
N PRO A 115 7.94 -8.95 -18.01
CA PRO A 115 8.57 -10.25 -18.17
C PRO A 115 7.77 -11.34 -17.48
N ASP A 116 7.64 -12.48 -18.14
CA ASP A 116 7.11 -13.69 -17.54
C ASP A 116 8.27 -14.67 -17.25
N PRO A 117 8.57 -14.94 -15.98
CA PRO A 117 9.69 -15.80 -15.61
C PRO A 117 9.45 -17.29 -15.93
N ILE A 118 8.20 -17.70 -16.19
CA ILE A 118 7.84 -19.09 -16.51
C ILE A 118 8.05 -19.34 -18.00
N LEU A 119 7.58 -18.43 -18.85
CA LEU A 119 7.67 -18.51 -20.30
C LEU A 119 9.00 -18.00 -20.85
N GLY A 120 9.75 -17.19 -20.07
CA GLY A 120 11.02 -16.60 -20.50
C GLY A 120 10.85 -15.54 -21.59
N GLN A 121 9.65 -14.97 -21.73
CA GLN A 121 9.31 -13.94 -22.72
C GLN A 121 8.62 -12.75 -22.05
N LYS A 122 8.52 -11.63 -22.77
CA LYS A 122 7.73 -10.48 -22.32
C LYS A 122 6.28 -10.63 -22.78
N LEU A 123 5.35 -10.50 -21.84
CA LEU A 123 3.92 -10.41 -22.10
C LEU A 123 3.56 -8.96 -22.39
N ALA A 124 2.74 -8.73 -23.41
CA ALA A 124 2.09 -7.46 -23.67
C ALA A 124 0.61 -7.59 -23.30
N ILE A 125 0.16 -6.77 -22.35
CA ILE A 125 -1.20 -6.82 -21.80
C ILE A 125 -1.86 -5.47 -22.04
N ASP A 126 -2.94 -5.46 -22.80
CA ASP A 126 -3.72 -4.26 -23.05
C ASP A 126 -4.73 -4.05 -21.92
N ALA A 127 -4.69 -2.86 -21.32
CA ALA A 127 -5.45 -2.49 -20.15
C ALA A 127 -6.46 -1.39 -20.48
N ASP A 128 -7.75 -1.66 -20.25
CA ASP A 128 -8.76 -0.59 -20.25
C ASP A 128 -8.54 0.33 -19.05
N TYR A 129 -8.23 -0.27 -17.89
CA TYR A 129 -7.88 0.46 -16.67
C TYR A 129 -6.54 -0.02 -16.11
N LEU A 130 -5.66 0.94 -15.85
CA LEU A 130 -4.40 0.73 -15.17
C LEU A 130 -4.41 1.40 -13.80
N ALA A 131 -4.28 0.60 -12.75
CA ALA A 131 -4.19 1.12 -11.39
C ALA A 131 -2.79 0.92 -10.80
N LEU A 132 -2.15 2.04 -10.45
CA LEU A 132 -0.86 2.03 -9.77
C LEU A 132 -1.07 1.88 -8.26
N ALA A 133 -0.47 0.86 -7.66
CA ALA A 133 -0.43 0.72 -6.20
C ALA A 133 0.77 1.52 -5.64
N ALA A 134 0.58 2.85 -5.63
CA ALA A 134 1.58 3.83 -5.24
C ALA A 134 1.97 3.76 -3.75
N ALA A 135 3.18 4.23 -3.48
CA ALA A 135 3.76 4.27 -2.15
C ALA A 135 2.98 5.18 -1.19
N VAL A 136 2.88 4.78 0.07
CA VAL A 136 2.47 5.66 1.16
C VAL A 136 3.67 6.49 1.57
N ILE A 137 3.58 7.81 1.37
CA ILE A 137 4.65 8.76 1.70
C ILE A 137 4.25 9.60 2.92
N PRO A 138 5.21 10.01 3.77
CA PRO A 138 4.93 10.94 4.84
C PRO A 138 4.58 12.32 4.29
N PRO A 139 3.71 13.10 4.96
CA PRO A 139 3.48 14.49 4.62
C PRO A 139 4.74 15.34 4.76
N ALA A 140 4.94 16.32 3.86
CA ALA A 140 6.07 17.26 3.96
C ALA A 140 6.08 18.05 5.28
N ALA A 141 4.90 18.29 5.86
CA ALA A 141 4.71 18.95 7.15
C ALA A 141 5.36 18.18 8.33
N ASN A 142 5.70 16.88 8.17
CA ASN A 142 6.37 16.11 9.22
C ASN A 142 7.68 16.76 9.69
N ARG A 143 8.43 17.42 8.80
CA ARG A 143 9.68 18.11 9.16
C ARG A 143 9.44 19.31 10.08
N GLU A 144 8.38 20.08 9.82
CA GLU A 144 7.98 21.20 10.67
C GLU A 144 7.47 20.69 12.03
N ILE A 145 6.60 19.68 12.03
CA ILE A 145 6.07 19.06 13.25
C ILE A 145 7.20 18.45 14.09
N SER A 146 8.18 17.80 13.46
CA SER A 146 9.37 17.26 14.13
C SER A 146 10.14 18.34 14.88
N GLN A 147 10.33 19.52 14.28
CA GLN A 147 10.99 20.65 14.92
C GLN A 147 10.15 21.24 16.05
N LEU A 148 8.84 21.40 15.84
CA LEU A 148 7.91 21.97 16.81
C LEU A 148 7.85 21.13 18.10
N PHE A 149 7.72 19.81 17.98
CA PHE A 149 7.63 18.89 19.12
C PHE A 149 8.98 18.33 19.56
N LYS A 150 10.07 18.69 18.87
CA LYS A 150 11.44 18.19 19.10
C LYS A 150 11.54 16.65 19.09
N VAL A 151 10.82 16.02 18.15
CA VAL A 151 10.78 14.57 17.98
C VAL A 151 11.53 14.15 16.73
N SER A 152 12.11 12.95 16.73
CA SER A 152 12.96 12.49 15.61
C SER A 152 12.15 11.91 14.44
N LEU A 153 12.67 12.11 13.23
CA LEU A 153 12.27 11.38 12.04
C LEU A 153 13.24 10.23 11.77
N GLY A 154 12.74 9.18 11.13
CA GLY A 154 13.52 8.10 10.54
C GLY A 154 14.10 8.49 9.18
N PRO A 155 14.83 7.57 8.52
CA PRO A 155 15.45 7.83 7.21
C PRO A 155 14.42 8.12 6.10
N ASP A 156 13.19 7.63 6.25
CA ASP A 156 12.11 7.78 5.29
C ASP A 156 11.15 8.94 5.62
N ASP A 157 11.55 9.90 6.46
CA ASP A 157 10.74 11.08 6.90
C ASP A 157 9.44 10.74 7.67
N PHE A 158 9.24 9.48 8.07
CA PHE A 158 8.26 9.10 9.09
C PHE A 158 8.81 9.36 10.50
N PHE A 159 7.93 9.48 11.48
CA PHE A 159 8.34 9.65 12.88
C PHE A 159 8.97 8.39 13.46
N LYS A 160 10.06 8.57 14.20
CA LYS A 160 10.83 7.50 14.83
C LYS A 160 10.43 7.34 16.30
N GLU A 161 10.05 6.14 16.66
CA GLU A 161 9.77 5.73 18.03
C GLU A 161 11.04 5.67 18.91
N ALA A 162 10.86 5.71 20.23
CA ALA A 162 11.96 5.66 21.18
C ALA A 162 12.72 4.32 21.12
N HIS A 163 11.98 3.21 21.03
CA HIS A 163 12.57 1.88 20.91
C HIS A 163 11.58 0.87 20.32
N VAL A 164 11.94 0.25 19.18
CA VAL A 164 11.15 -0.71 18.38
C VAL A 164 10.30 -1.72 19.15
N LYS A 165 10.80 -2.24 20.29
CA LYS A 165 10.11 -3.26 21.13
C LYS A 165 9.57 -2.72 22.45
N LEU A 166 10.39 -2.02 23.22
CA LEU A 166 10.06 -1.61 24.59
C LEU A 166 9.15 -0.37 24.66
N ARG A 167 9.28 0.55 23.69
CA ARG A 167 8.56 1.82 23.66
C ARG A 167 8.12 2.17 22.21
N PRO A 168 7.27 1.33 21.58
CA PRO A 168 6.94 1.45 20.15
C PRO A 168 5.97 2.58 19.82
N VAL A 169 5.41 3.25 20.83
CA VAL A 169 4.45 4.35 20.69
C VAL A 169 4.90 5.62 21.41
N ASP A 170 6.10 5.59 22.00
CA ASP A 170 6.67 6.75 22.69
C ASP A 170 7.70 7.40 21.78
N PHE A 171 7.88 8.71 21.92
CA PHE A 171 9.10 9.36 21.47
C PHE A 171 10.18 9.32 22.57
N ALA A 172 11.42 9.64 22.18
CA ALA A 172 12.48 9.89 23.17
C ALA A 172 12.18 11.13 24.03
N ALA A 173 11.44 12.09 23.49
CA ALA A 173 10.87 13.20 24.24
C ALA A 173 9.67 12.72 25.06
N ASP A 174 9.74 12.87 26.38
CA ASP A 174 8.67 12.45 27.28
C ASP A 174 7.42 13.32 27.12
N GLY A 175 6.25 12.71 27.31
CA GLY A 175 4.95 13.36 27.14
C GLY A 175 4.46 13.48 25.69
N VAL A 176 5.27 13.10 24.70
CA VAL A 176 4.87 13.04 23.29
C VAL A 176 4.78 11.59 22.84
N PHE A 177 3.68 11.24 22.15
CA PHE A 177 3.38 9.88 21.74
C PHE A 177 3.11 9.79 20.24
N LEU A 178 3.26 8.58 19.70
CA LEU A 178 3.24 8.28 18.27
C LEU A 178 2.20 7.20 17.96
N CYS A 179 1.30 7.47 17.01
CA CYS A 179 0.33 6.49 16.53
C CYS A 179 0.02 6.65 15.03
N GLY A 180 -0.64 5.64 14.45
CA GLY A 180 -1.13 5.67 13.08
C GLY A 180 -0.03 5.68 12.01
N THR A 181 -0.38 6.14 10.82
CA THR A 181 0.52 6.14 9.64
C THR A 181 1.65 7.16 9.74
N ALA A 182 1.61 8.07 10.72
CA ALA A 182 2.70 9.00 11.03
C ALA A 182 4.01 8.26 11.39
N HIS A 183 3.91 7.04 11.95
CA HIS A 183 5.07 6.21 12.30
C HIS A 183 5.63 5.42 11.11
N TYR A 184 4.76 4.80 10.29
CA TYR A 184 5.10 4.10 9.05
C TYR A 184 3.82 3.54 8.40
N PRO A 185 3.84 3.09 7.13
CA PRO A 185 2.67 2.52 6.46
C PRO A 185 2.14 1.25 7.15
N LYS A 186 0.86 1.20 7.52
CA LYS A 186 0.27 0.06 8.26
C LYS A 186 -1.20 -0.12 7.99
N HIS A 187 -1.74 -1.27 8.35
CA HIS A 187 -3.18 -1.53 8.25
C HIS A 187 -3.98 -0.81 9.33
N ILE A 188 -5.28 -0.66 9.06
CA ILE A 188 -6.24 -0.03 9.98
C ILE A 188 -6.21 -0.68 11.38
N PRO A 189 -6.26 -2.02 11.55
CA PRO A 189 -6.22 -2.62 12.88
C PRO A 189 -4.92 -2.31 13.64
N GLU A 190 -3.79 -2.26 12.93
CA GLU A 190 -2.49 -1.89 13.53
C GLU A 190 -2.49 -0.42 13.97
N ALA A 191 -3.04 0.49 13.15
CA ALA A 191 -3.18 1.90 13.50
C ALA A 191 -4.08 2.09 14.74
N ILE A 192 -5.21 1.37 14.81
CA ILE A 192 -6.13 1.39 15.96
C ILE A 192 -5.43 0.88 17.22
N ASN A 193 -4.77 -0.27 17.15
CA ASN A 193 -4.04 -0.83 18.29
C ASN A 193 -2.92 0.10 18.77
N GLN A 194 -2.21 0.75 17.84
CA GLN A 194 -1.19 1.72 18.21
C GLN A 194 -1.79 2.97 18.85
N ALA A 195 -2.96 3.44 18.41
CA ALA A 195 -3.68 4.55 19.02
C ALA A 195 -4.11 4.21 20.46
N TYR A 196 -4.63 3.00 20.71
CA TYR A 196 -4.90 2.54 22.07
C TYR A 196 -3.63 2.48 22.94
N GLY A 197 -2.51 2.00 22.37
CA GLY A 197 -1.22 2.01 23.05
C GLY A 197 -0.79 3.42 23.45
N ALA A 198 -0.81 4.38 22.51
CA ALA A 198 -0.46 5.77 22.76
C ALA A 198 -1.38 6.42 23.82
N ALA A 199 -2.69 6.18 23.74
CA ALA A 199 -3.65 6.66 24.74
C ALA A 199 -3.37 6.08 26.13
N GLY A 200 -3.05 4.79 26.23
CA GLY A 200 -2.67 4.14 27.48
C GLY A 200 -1.42 4.76 28.11
N ARG A 201 -0.39 5.05 27.30
CA ARG A 201 0.84 5.71 27.76
C ARG A 201 0.59 7.14 28.22
N ALA A 202 -0.23 7.89 27.49
CA ALA A 202 -0.64 9.22 27.89
C ALA A 202 -1.43 9.20 29.21
N LEU A 203 -2.36 8.27 29.38
CA LEU A 203 -3.12 8.10 30.63
C LEU A 203 -2.23 7.76 31.82
N THR A 204 -1.16 6.95 31.63
CA THR A 204 -0.20 6.72 32.72
C THR A 204 0.38 8.02 33.26
N LEU A 205 0.76 8.96 32.39
CA LEU A 205 1.22 10.28 32.82
C LEU A 205 0.11 11.09 33.48
N LEU A 206 -1.06 11.17 32.84
CA LEU A 206 -2.18 12.00 33.30
C LEU A 206 -2.85 11.49 34.58
N SER A 207 -2.66 10.22 34.93
CA SER A 207 -3.18 9.61 36.16
C SER A 207 -2.40 9.99 37.43
N HIS A 208 -1.24 10.63 37.29
CA HIS A 208 -0.42 11.09 38.41
C HIS A 208 -0.50 12.62 38.50
N ASP A 209 -0.66 13.16 39.71
CA ASP A 209 -0.69 14.61 39.95
C ASP A 209 0.68 15.28 39.69
N ILE A 210 1.76 14.51 39.77
CA ILE A 210 3.15 14.98 39.63
C ILE A 210 3.92 13.97 38.79
N VAL A 211 4.76 14.47 37.88
CA VAL A 211 5.68 13.68 37.07
C VAL A 211 7.10 14.15 37.35
N THR A 212 8.02 13.20 37.58
CA THR A 212 9.44 13.52 37.76
C THR A 212 10.10 13.68 36.39
N VAL A 213 10.72 14.84 36.15
CA VAL A 213 11.52 15.11 34.96
C VAL A 213 12.99 14.95 35.34
N SER A 214 13.70 14.06 34.66
CA SER A 214 15.14 13.80 34.83
C SER A 214 15.96 14.34 33.67
#